data_AF-A0A534RYR2-F1
#
_entry.id   AF-A0A534RYR2-F1
#
_cell.length_a   1.000
_cell.length_b   1.000
_cell.length_c   1.000
_cell.angle_alpha   90.00
_cell.angle_beta   90.00
_cell.angle_gamma   90.00
#
_symmetry.space_group_name_H-M   'P 1'
#
loop_
_entity.id
_entity.type
_entity.pdbx_description
1 polymer ?
#
loop_
_entity_poly.entity_id
_entity_poly.type
_entity_poly.pdbx_seq_one_letter_code
_entity_poly.pdbx_strand_id
1 'polypeptide(L)'
;MPPRPRGTPSCRSGTLCGRPWGWRVRKRARQARREQLRKKGEQLMSRVHDRGGWPGAGPINKAEHDLSMWEKRTDALLVLLASPEKRLIRVDELRRAIESLAPGQYERLSYYERWITAIEVLMIEKGILTREEIDRKAEEVVDR
;
A
#
# COMPACT_ATOMS: atom_id res chain seq x y z
N MET A 1 53.62 -25.05 -50.70
CA MET A 1 53.60 -23.75 -49.97
C MET A 1 53.43 -22.62 -50.99
N PRO A 2 52.23 -22.05 -51.15
CA PRO A 2 52.02 -20.79 -51.87
C PRO A 2 51.86 -19.59 -50.90
N PRO A 3 52.13 -18.36 -51.37
CA PRO A 3 52.55 -17.23 -50.53
C PRO A 3 51.40 -16.56 -49.76
N ARG A 4 51.74 -15.94 -48.61
CA ARG A 4 50.82 -15.10 -47.83
C ARG A 4 50.48 -13.82 -48.60
N PRO A 5 49.20 -13.41 -48.70
CA PRO A 5 48.86 -12.09 -49.22
C PRO A 5 49.23 -11.00 -48.22
N ARG A 6 49.81 -9.94 -48.78
CA ARG A 6 50.32 -8.73 -48.13
C ARG A 6 49.18 -7.82 -47.67
N GLY A 7 49.36 -7.18 -46.51
CA GLY A 7 48.81 -5.86 -46.19
C GLY A 7 47.49 -5.86 -45.43
N THR A 8 47.55 -5.55 -44.13
CA THR A 8 46.45 -4.87 -43.44
C THR A 8 46.46 -3.39 -43.85
N PRO A 9 45.35 -2.79 -44.32
CA PRO A 9 45.29 -1.35 -44.44
C PRO A 9 45.24 -0.76 -43.03
N SER A 10 46.27 0.00 -42.68
CA SER A 10 46.23 0.85 -41.50
C SER A 10 45.13 1.89 -41.69
N CYS A 11 44.11 1.84 -40.83
CA CYS A 11 43.11 2.91 -40.75
C CYS A 11 43.79 4.13 -40.11
N ARG A 12 44.28 5.03 -40.95
CA ARG A 12 44.62 6.40 -40.61
C ARG A 12 43.40 7.28 -40.90
N SER A 13 43.21 8.28 -40.05
CA SER A 13 42.25 9.40 -40.12
C SER A 13 40.92 9.19 -39.40
N GLY A 14 40.63 10.17 -38.54
CA GLY A 14 39.47 10.21 -37.68
C GLY A 14 38.18 10.37 -38.45
N THR A 15 37.20 9.56 -38.07
CA THR A 15 35.79 9.85 -38.26
C THR A 15 35.04 9.12 -37.16
N LEU A 16 34.12 9.83 -36.54
CA LEU A 16 33.21 9.35 -35.50
C LEU A 16 32.74 7.92 -35.80
N CYS A 17 33.16 6.95 -34.97
CA CYS A 17 32.56 5.63 -34.94
C CYS A 17 31.11 5.79 -34.45
N GLY A 18 30.22 6.09 -35.40
CA GLY A 18 28.79 6.23 -35.19
C GLY A 18 28.27 4.95 -34.53
N ARG A 19 27.63 5.12 -33.37
CA ARG A 19 27.00 4.02 -32.63
C ARG A 19 26.18 3.15 -33.61
N PRO A 20 26.37 1.82 -33.65
CA PRO A 20 25.64 0.94 -34.57
C PRO A 20 24.13 1.16 -34.50
N TRP A 21 23.39 0.98 -35.59
CA TRP A 21 21.93 1.14 -35.64
C TRP A 21 21.19 0.44 -34.48
N GLY A 22 21.69 -0.70 -34.00
CA GLY A 22 21.16 -1.43 -32.84
C GLY A 22 21.40 -0.79 -31.47
N TRP A 23 22.32 0.16 -31.31
CA TRP A 23 22.60 0.83 -30.03
C TRP A 23 21.47 1.79 -29.60
N ARG A 24 20.87 2.52 -30.56
CA ARG A 24 19.72 3.39 -30.30
C ARG A 24 18.48 2.59 -29.94
N VAL A 25 18.24 1.47 -30.63
CA VAL A 25 17.11 0.56 -30.35
C VAL A 25 17.26 -0.09 -28.97
N ARG A 26 18.45 -0.62 -28.64
CA ARG A 26 18.74 -1.21 -27.31
C ARG A 26 18.64 -0.19 -26.18
N LYS A 27 19.04 1.07 -26.38
CA LYS A 27 18.85 2.15 -25.39
C LYS A 27 17.37 2.48 -25.18
N ARG A 28 16.58 2.62 -26.26
CA ARG A 28 15.14 2.91 -26.18
C ARG A 28 14.38 1.79 -25.46
N ALA A 29 14.69 0.53 -25.75
CA ALA A 29 14.09 -0.63 -25.07
C ALA A 29 14.44 -0.68 -23.57
N ARG A 30 15.69 -0.37 -23.20
CA ARG A 30 16.09 -0.26 -21.78
C ARG A 30 15.38 0.88 -21.06
N GLN A 31 15.22 2.02 -21.72
CA GLN A 31 14.54 3.19 -21.16
C GLN A 31 13.04 2.90 -20.94
N ALA A 32 12.36 2.32 -21.93
CA ALA A 32 10.96 1.90 -21.82
C ALA A 32 10.74 0.86 -20.72
N ARG A 33 11.62 -0.15 -20.60
CA ARG A 33 11.57 -1.14 -19.51
C ARG A 33 11.74 -0.49 -18.13
N ARG A 34 12.63 0.49 -18.01
CA ARG A 34 12.89 1.21 -16.76
C ARG A 34 11.70 2.07 -16.36
N GLU A 35 11.03 2.68 -17.33
CA GLU A 35 9.80 3.45 -17.13
C GLU A 35 8.60 2.56 -16.78
N GLN A 36 8.48 1.38 -17.42
CA GLN A 36 7.50 0.36 -17.05
C GLN A 36 7.72 -0.16 -15.63
N LEU A 37 8.97 -0.43 -15.23
CA LEU A 37 9.30 -0.85 -13.87
C LEU A 37 9.03 0.25 -12.85
N ARG A 38 9.26 1.53 -13.19
CA ARG A 38 8.90 2.68 -12.36
C ARG A 38 7.38 2.77 -12.17
N LYS A 39 6.61 2.76 -13.25
CA LYS A 39 5.14 2.80 -13.20
C LYS A 39 4.55 1.61 -12.45
N LYS A 40 5.10 0.41 -12.68
CA LYS A 40 4.71 -0.80 -11.95
C LYS A 40 5.05 -0.70 -10.46
N GLY A 41 6.20 -0.12 -10.10
CA GLY A 41 6.58 0.15 -8.73
C GLY A 41 5.67 1.18 -8.05
N GLU A 42 5.38 2.29 -8.72
CA GLU A 42 4.43 3.32 -8.24
C GLU A 42 3.05 2.70 -7.98
N GLN A 43 2.58 1.84 -8.89
CA GLN A 43 1.28 1.17 -8.77
C GLN A 43 1.27 0.02 -7.75
N LEU A 44 2.42 -0.59 -7.45
CA LEU A 44 2.54 -1.61 -6.39
C LEU A 44 2.68 -1.01 -4.99
N MET A 45 3.17 0.23 -4.87
CA MET A 45 3.63 0.78 -3.58
C MET A 45 2.63 1.70 -2.86
N SER A 46 1.69 2.36 -3.55
CA SER A 46 0.79 3.30 -2.86
C SER A 46 -0.42 2.57 -2.24
N ARG A 47 -0.28 2.05 -1.02
CA ARG A 47 -1.43 1.63 -0.22
C ARG A 47 -2.30 2.85 0.11
N VAL A 48 -3.61 2.66 0.29
CA VAL A 48 -4.58 3.76 0.45
C VAL A 48 -4.29 4.65 1.66
N HIS A 49 -3.66 4.13 2.71
CA HIS A 49 -3.27 4.91 3.88
C HIS A 49 -2.06 5.82 3.61
N ASP A 50 -1.22 5.49 2.61
CA ASP A 50 -0.04 6.27 2.25
C ASP A 50 -0.39 7.36 1.24
N ARG A 51 -1.20 8.33 1.70
CA ARG A 51 -1.70 9.45 0.87
C ARG A 51 -0.75 10.65 0.80
N GLY A 52 0.43 10.55 1.43
CA GLY A 52 1.40 11.64 1.47
C GLY A 52 1.79 12.09 0.06
N GLY A 53 1.52 13.35 -0.28
CA GLY A 53 1.89 13.92 -1.58
C GLY A 53 0.97 13.56 -2.76
N TRP A 54 -0.18 12.93 -2.51
CA TRP A 54 -1.15 12.65 -3.58
C TRP A 54 -1.75 13.95 -4.14
N PRO A 55 -1.84 14.11 -5.47
CA PRO A 55 -2.50 15.26 -6.07
C PRO A 55 -4.03 15.17 -5.92
N GLY A 56 -4.73 16.31 -5.98
CA GLY A 56 -6.18 16.33 -6.16
C GLY A 56 -7.04 16.10 -4.90
N ALA A 57 -6.46 16.16 -3.70
CA ALA A 57 -7.22 16.02 -2.44
C ALA A 57 -8.22 17.17 -2.17
N GLY A 58 -8.01 18.33 -2.80
CA GLY A 58 -8.84 19.52 -2.59
C GLY A 58 -8.69 20.15 -1.20
N PRO A 59 -9.50 21.16 -0.87
CA PRO A 59 -9.53 21.77 0.45
C PRO A 59 -10.03 20.80 1.53
N ILE A 60 -9.47 20.91 2.74
CA ILE A 60 -9.84 20.10 3.90
C ILE A 60 -11.02 20.74 4.64
N ASN A 61 -12.05 19.96 4.97
CA ASN A 61 -13.05 20.37 5.95
C ASN A 61 -12.46 20.33 7.36
N LYS A 62 -12.49 21.47 8.07
CA LYS A 62 -11.95 21.64 9.43
C LYS A 62 -13.03 21.83 10.49
N ALA A 63 -14.30 21.60 10.15
CA ALA A 63 -15.38 21.64 11.13
C ALA A 63 -15.13 20.60 12.23
N GLU A 64 -15.44 20.97 13.46
CA GLU A 64 -15.43 20.05 14.59
C GLU A 64 -16.49 18.96 14.39
N HIS A 65 -16.18 17.75 14.86
CA HIS A 65 -17.08 16.61 14.82
C HIS A 65 -17.48 16.22 16.25
N ASP A 66 -18.78 16.30 16.54
CA ASP A 66 -19.31 15.87 17.82
C ASP A 66 -19.33 14.34 17.89
N LEU A 67 -18.50 13.79 18.76
CA LEU A 67 -18.42 12.36 18.97
C LEU A 67 -19.72 11.81 19.56
N SER A 68 -20.33 10.92 18.79
CA SER A 68 -21.45 10.09 19.23
C SER A 68 -21.03 9.12 20.34
N MET A 69 -22.01 8.56 21.03
CA MET A 69 -21.74 7.65 22.15
C MET A 69 -21.06 6.33 21.71
N TRP A 70 -21.31 5.84 20.50
CA TRP A 70 -20.69 4.61 20.02
C TRP A 70 -19.21 4.81 19.65
N GLU A 71 -18.85 5.99 19.13
CA GLU A 71 -17.46 6.36 18.86
C GLU A 71 -16.64 6.40 20.15
N LYS A 72 -17.20 7.04 21.19
CA LYS A 72 -16.60 7.07 22.54
C LYS A 72 -16.46 5.67 23.13
N ARG A 73 -17.45 4.79 22.91
CA ARG A 73 -17.38 3.38 23.35
C ARG A 73 -16.32 2.59 22.58
N THR A 74 -16.14 2.86 21.30
CA THR A 74 -15.11 2.23 20.46
C THR A 74 -13.72 2.60 20.96
N ASP A 75 -13.49 3.87 21.26
CA ASP A 75 -12.25 4.35 21.86
C ASP A 75 -11.98 3.72 23.22
N ALA A 76 -12.97 3.74 24.12
CA ALA A 76 -12.86 3.11 25.44
C ALA A 76 -12.59 1.60 25.34
N LEU A 77 -13.22 0.91 24.38
CA LEU A 77 -12.97 -0.50 24.12
C LEU A 77 -11.51 -0.74 23.71
N LEU A 78 -10.96 0.07 22.79
CA LEU A 78 -9.56 -0.04 22.41
C LEU A 78 -8.64 0.14 23.63
N VAL A 79 -8.89 1.15 24.47
CA VAL A 79 -8.09 1.41 25.68
C VAL A 79 -8.11 0.20 26.62
N LEU A 80 -9.28 -0.40 26.84
CA LEU A 80 -9.41 -1.60 27.68
C LEU A 80 -8.69 -2.82 27.09
N LEU A 81 -8.79 -3.04 25.77
CA LEU A 81 -8.12 -4.17 25.11
C LEU A 81 -6.59 -4.00 25.07
N ALA A 82 -6.11 -2.75 24.97
CA ALA A 82 -4.69 -2.40 24.97
C ALA A 82 -4.09 -2.25 26.39
N SER A 83 -4.92 -2.34 27.43
CA SER A 83 -4.48 -2.08 28.80
C SER A 83 -3.37 -3.05 29.23
N PRO A 84 -2.46 -2.65 30.15
CA PRO A 84 -1.39 -3.51 30.64
C PRO A 84 -1.89 -4.82 31.29
N GLU A 85 -3.13 -4.86 31.74
CA GLU A 85 -3.76 -6.04 32.34
C GLU A 85 -4.29 -7.01 31.29
N LYS A 86 -4.86 -6.50 30.19
CA LYS A 86 -5.46 -7.32 29.12
C LYS A 86 -4.48 -7.70 28.03
N ARG A 87 -3.69 -6.73 27.54
CA ARG A 87 -2.65 -6.89 26.49
C ARG A 87 -3.14 -7.64 25.25
N LEU A 88 -4.40 -7.44 24.86
CA LEU A 88 -5.01 -8.13 23.72
C LEU A 88 -4.65 -7.45 22.39
N ILE A 89 -4.49 -6.12 22.39
CA ILE A 89 -4.15 -5.34 21.20
C ILE A 89 -2.94 -4.43 21.47
N ARG A 90 -2.02 -4.33 20.51
CA ARG A 90 -1.02 -3.25 20.42
C ARG A 90 -1.39 -2.25 19.33
N VAL A 91 -0.87 -1.03 19.48
CA VAL A 91 -1.09 0.06 18.49
C VAL A 91 -0.64 -0.34 17.09
N ASP A 92 0.50 -1.02 16.96
CA ASP A 92 1.01 -1.47 15.66
C ASP A 92 0.12 -2.56 15.03
N GLU A 93 -0.48 -3.43 15.85
CA GLU A 93 -1.41 -4.46 15.38
C GLU A 93 -2.71 -3.83 14.85
N LEU A 94 -3.25 -2.85 15.59
CA LEU A 94 -4.41 -2.08 15.16
C LEU A 94 -4.14 -1.36 13.84
N ARG A 95 -3.00 -0.67 13.75
CA ARG A 95 -2.58 0.04 12.54
C ARG A 95 -2.49 -0.92 11.35
N ARG A 96 -1.81 -2.05 11.51
CA ARG A 96 -1.71 -3.09 10.47
C ARG A 96 -3.09 -3.57 10.01
N ALA A 97 -4.00 -3.83 10.94
CA ALA A 97 -5.35 -4.29 10.62
C ALA A 97 -6.15 -3.23 9.82
N ILE A 98 -6.11 -1.96 10.23
CA ILE A 98 -6.73 -0.84 9.51
C ILE A 98 -6.13 -0.69 8.10
N GLU A 99 -4.81 -0.77 7.99
CA GLU A 99 -4.07 -0.60 6.73
C GLU A 99 -4.24 -1.78 5.76
N SER A 100 -4.69 -2.92 6.27
CA SER A 100 -4.97 -4.14 5.49
C SER A 100 -6.41 -4.22 4.97
N LEU A 101 -7.27 -3.26 5.33
CA LEU A 101 -8.62 -3.16 4.79
C LEU A 101 -8.58 -3.03 3.26
N ALA A 102 -9.57 -3.63 2.58
CA ALA A 102 -9.69 -3.48 1.14
C ALA A 102 -9.79 -1.98 0.79
N PRO A 103 -9.13 -1.52 -0.30
CA PRO A 103 -9.09 -0.10 -0.67
C PRO A 103 -10.47 0.58 -0.61
N GLY A 104 -11.50 -0.02 -1.22
CA GLY A 104 -12.85 0.56 -1.21
C GLY A 104 -13.53 0.60 0.17
N GLN A 105 -13.17 -0.30 1.10
CA GLN A 105 -13.64 -0.21 2.49
C GLN A 105 -12.92 0.90 3.23
N TYR A 106 -11.60 1.01 3.07
CA TYR A 106 -10.83 2.07 3.70
C TYR A 106 -11.36 3.46 3.34
N GLU A 107 -11.76 3.68 2.08
CA GLU A 107 -12.28 4.98 1.64
C GLU A 107 -13.69 5.26 2.11
N ARG A 108 -14.54 4.23 2.21
CA ARG A 108 -15.95 4.37 2.58
C ARG A 108 -16.16 4.50 4.09
N LEU A 109 -15.45 3.70 4.88
CA LEU A 109 -15.63 3.67 6.33
C LEU A 109 -15.13 4.98 6.95
N SER A 110 -15.91 5.51 7.89
CA SER A 110 -15.53 6.59 8.78
C SER A 110 -14.37 6.19 9.70
N TYR A 111 -13.81 7.17 10.41
CA TYR A 111 -12.62 6.98 11.23
C TYR A 111 -12.81 5.87 12.30
N TYR A 112 -13.89 5.95 13.09
CA TYR A 112 -14.17 4.96 14.12
C TYR A 112 -14.74 3.64 13.57
N GLU A 113 -15.37 3.64 12.40
CA GLU A 113 -15.75 2.39 11.73
C GLU A 113 -14.53 1.56 11.35
N ARG A 114 -13.44 2.19 10.90
CA ARG A 114 -12.17 1.48 10.65
C ARG A 114 -11.59 0.89 11.93
N TRP A 115 -11.69 1.61 13.05
CA TRP A 115 -11.22 1.14 14.35
C TRP A 115 -11.99 -0.09 14.82
N ILE A 116 -13.33 -0.04 14.85
CA ILE A 116 -14.12 -1.18 15.33
C ILE A 116 -13.96 -2.39 14.40
N THR A 117 -13.87 -2.17 13.08
CA THR A 117 -13.58 -3.25 12.10
C THR A 117 -12.21 -3.89 12.38
N ALA A 118 -11.20 -3.08 12.66
CA ALA A 118 -9.86 -3.60 12.96
C ALA A 118 -9.81 -4.34 14.31
N ILE A 119 -10.56 -3.88 15.31
CA ILE A 119 -10.72 -4.59 16.59
C ILE A 119 -11.37 -5.96 16.35
N GLU A 120 -12.46 -6.03 15.59
CA GLU A 120 -13.13 -7.28 15.21
C GLU A 120 -12.14 -8.25 14.56
N VAL A 121 -11.40 -7.79 13.54
CA VAL A 121 -10.37 -8.59 12.85
C VAL A 121 -9.36 -9.15 13.84
N LEU A 122 -8.84 -8.32 14.76
CA LEU A 122 -7.84 -8.77 15.74
C LEU A 122 -8.40 -9.76 16.76
N MET A 123 -9.66 -9.61 17.18
CA MET A 123 -10.29 -10.57 18.10
C MET A 123 -10.48 -11.94 17.44
N ILE A 124 -10.84 -11.95 16.15
CA ILE A 124 -10.96 -13.18 15.36
C ILE A 124 -9.59 -13.82 15.10
N GLU A 125 -8.61 -13.03 14.64
CA GLU A 125 -7.25 -13.54 14.36
C GLU A 125 -6.58 -14.16 15.59
N LYS A 126 -6.86 -13.63 16.78
CA LYS A 126 -6.31 -14.14 18.06
C LYS A 126 -7.15 -15.27 18.65
N GLY A 127 -8.26 -15.65 18.02
CA GLY A 127 -9.15 -16.71 18.50
C GLY A 127 -9.90 -16.38 19.79
N ILE A 128 -10.06 -15.09 20.11
CA ILE A 128 -10.80 -14.63 21.30
C ILE A 128 -12.30 -14.66 21.04
N LEU A 129 -12.71 -14.34 19.81
CA LEU A 129 -14.08 -14.41 19.32
C LEU A 129 -14.09 -15.08 17.95
N THR A 130 -15.21 -15.72 17.63
CA THR A 130 -15.53 -16.19 16.28
C THR A 130 -16.40 -15.17 15.55
N ARG A 131 -16.42 -15.23 14.21
CA ARG A 131 -17.30 -14.36 13.42
C ARG A 131 -18.78 -14.63 13.76
N GLU A 132 -19.12 -15.90 13.94
CA GLU A 132 -20.46 -16.37 14.25
C GLU A 132 -20.96 -15.85 15.61
N GLU A 133 -20.09 -15.76 16.62
CA GLU A 133 -20.45 -15.17 17.92
C GLU A 133 -20.76 -13.68 17.82
N ILE A 134 -20.01 -12.96 16.98
CA ILE A 134 -20.20 -11.53 16.76
C ILE A 134 -21.50 -11.28 15.99
N ASP A 135 -21.70 -12.02 14.89
CA ASP A 135 -22.88 -11.88 14.03
C ASP A 135 -24.17 -12.20 14.81
N ARG A 136 -24.18 -13.32 15.56
CA ARG A 136 -25.31 -13.65 16.45
C ARG A 136 -25.57 -12.55 17.46
N LYS A 137 -24.51 -11.97 18.05
CA LYS A 137 -24.69 -10.90 19.03
C LYS A 137 -25.20 -9.61 18.40
N ALA A 138 -24.78 -9.30 17.18
CA ALA A 138 -25.26 -8.15 16.44
C ALA A 138 -26.76 -8.26 16.14
N GLU A 139 -27.23 -9.45 15.71
CA GLU A 139 -28.66 -9.73 15.49
C GLU A 139 -29.47 -9.52 16.77
N GLU A 140 -29.04 -10.07 17.91
CA GLU A 140 -29.69 -9.88 19.21
C GLU A 140 -29.80 -8.40 19.64
N VAL A 141 -28.81 -7.57 19.26
CA VAL A 141 -28.80 -6.15 19.62
C VAL A 141 -29.70 -5.33 18.70
N VAL A 142 -29.85 -5.74 17.43
CA VAL A 142 -30.76 -5.10 16.48
C VAL A 142 -32.22 -5.35 16.84
N ASP A 143 -32.53 -6.55 17.35
CA ASP A 143 -33.89 -6.94 17.74
C ASP A 143 -34.36 -6.36 19.09
N ARG A 144 -33.51 -5.57 19.77
CA ARG A 144 -33.77 -5.00 21.09
C ARG A 144 -34.16 -3.52 21.03
#